data_AF-A0A444K9N1-F1
#
_entry.id   AF-A0A444K9N1-F1
#
_cell.length_a   1.000
_cell.length_b   1.000
_cell.length_c   1.000
_cell.angle_alpha   90.00
_cell.angle_beta   90.00
_cell.angle_gamma   90.00
#
_symmetry.space_group_name_H-M   'P 1'
#
loop_
_entity.id
_entity.type
_entity.pdbx_description
1 polymer ?
#
loop_
_entity_poly.entity_id
_entity_poly.type
_entity_poly.pdbx_seq_one_letter_code
_entity_poly.pdbx_strand_id
1 'polypeptide(L)'
;MAGDPKAQKTEDDETHSAGEYLEASTLPDDLHEAADDEILEAPEVPDSEPALPGPAASRVKPKKKPSAISGRKFRKRDLVRIDDLRPSLSDRIRADHPDLPRGARISREELARYRMRYMEELLQQEHGEFSELDRQVVESIARQDTISENSEEEFEEHRSFADRVSDNMAEFGGSWWFLISFAAVLLIWIGINLFEGMAGAFDPYPFILLNLMLSCIAAIQAPVIMMSQKRQEAKDRLRSFNDYRVNLKAELEVRHLHEKLDYLISRQWQRLAEMQQMQLDAMHELTGAKKVKRATRGVRRRVARSEAAG
;
A
#
# COMPACT_ATOMS: atom_id res chain seq x y z
N MET A 1 63.90 20.80 -11.97
CA MET A 1 63.49 20.10 -10.75
C MET A 1 62.12 20.66 -10.39
N ALA A 2 61.10 20.13 -11.04
CA ALA A 2 60.06 19.27 -10.43
C ALA A 2 58.89 20.18 -9.99
N GLY A 3 57.72 20.16 -10.61
CA GLY A 3 57.05 19.05 -11.28
C GLY A 3 55.71 18.85 -10.57
N ASP A 4 54.65 19.30 -11.24
CA ASP A 4 53.20 19.14 -11.03
C ASP A 4 52.73 17.91 -10.21
N PRO A 5 51.51 17.94 -9.62
CA PRO A 5 50.36 17.58 -10.46
C PRO A 5 49.06 18.37 -10.22
N LYS A 6 48.63 19.05 -11.28
CA LYS A 6 47.34 18.89 -12.00
C LYS A 6 46.21 18.15 -11.25
N ALA A 7 45.16 18.91 -10.93
CA ALA A 7 43.82 18.41 -10.68
C ALA A 7 43.20 17.92 -12.00
N GLN A 8 42.81 16.66 -12.02
CA GLN A 8 42.28 15.93 -13.16
C GLN A 8 40.76 16.18 -13.25
N LYS A 9 40.34 16.87 -14.31
CA LYS A 9 38.94 17.02 -14.71
C LYS A 9 38.64 15.89 -15.68
N THR A 10 38.02 14.83 -15.19
CA THR A 10 37.45 13.75 -16.01
C THR A 10 36.13 14.25 -16.60
N GLU A 11 36.16 14.53 -17.90
CA GLU A 11 34.98 14.58 -18.75
C GLU A 11 34.68 13.13 -19.18
N ASP A 12 33.69 12.52 -18.53
CA ASP A 12 33.11 11.27 -19.00
C ASP A 12 31.83 11.61 -19.80
N ASP A 13 31.87 11.14 -21.04
CA ASP A 13 30.91 11.23 -22.11
C ASP A 13 29.69 10.34 -21.79
N GLU A 14 28.63 10.91 -21.22
CA GLU A 14 27.33 10.24 -21.12
C GLU A 14 26.42 10.66 -22.29
N THR A 15 26.33 9.73 -23.23
CA THR A 15 25.35 9.67 -24.30
C THR A 15 23.94 9.64 -23.70
N HIS A 16 23.22 10.76 -23.83
CA HIS A 16 21.79 10.87 -23.54
C HIS A 16 20.99 9.96 -24.50
N SER A 17 20.67 8.74 -24.06
CA SER A 17 19.57 7.96 -24.62
C SER A 17 18.26 8.45 -23.97
N ALA A 18 17.57 9.35 -24.67
CA ALA A 18 16.21 9.75 -24.32
C ALA A 18 15.27 8.56 -24.53
N GLY A 19 14.81 7.96 -23.44
CA GLY A 19 13.68 7.03 -23.46
C GLY A 19 12.40 7.82 -23.74
N GLU A 20 11.76 7.53 -24.88
CA GLU A 20 10.39 7.92 -25.20
C GLU A 20 9.44 7.47 -24.09
N TYR A 21 8.91 8.44 -23.33
CA TYR A 21 7.70 8.23 -22.55
C TYR A 21 6.52 8.27 -23.53
N LEU A 22 5.78 7.18 -23.63
CA LEU A 22 4.52 7.11 -24.35
C LEU A 22 3.52 8.08 -23.69
N GLU A 23 3.35 9.24 -24.32
CA GLU A 23 2.34 10.23 -24.03
C GLU A 23 0.97 9.63 -24.38
N ALA A 24 0.15 9.37 -23.36
CA ALA A 24 -1.24 8.98 -23.55
C ALA A 24 -1.99 10.18 -24.12
N SER A 25 -2.41 10.08 -25.39
CA SER A 25 -3.18 11.09 -26.09
C SER A 25 -4.45 11.44 -25.31
N THR A 26 -4.52 12.68 -24.85
CA THR A 26 -5.72 13.32 -24.32
C THR A 26 -6.72 13.49 -25.47
N LEU A 27 -7.84 12.78 -25.37
CA LEU A 27 -9.01 13.03 -26.22
C LEU A 27 -9.67 14.34 -25.76
N PRO A 28 -10.16 15.18 -26.69
CA PRO A 28 -10.84 16.41 -26.34
C PRO A 28 -12.24 16.13 -25.77
N ASP A 29 -12.53 16.80 -24.65
CA ASP A 29 -13.89 17.23 -24.28
C ASP A 29 -14.48 17.97 -25.48
N ASP A 30 -15.59 17.49 -26.04
CA ASP A 30 -16.64 18.26 -26.73
C ASP A 30 -17.47 17.34 -27.64
N LEU A 31 -18.41 16.58 -27.05
CA LEU A 31 -19.62 16.14 -27.76
C LEU A 31 -20.74 15.87 -26.73
N HIS A 32 -21.32 16.95 -26.22
CA HIS A 32 -22.70 16.95 -25.75
C HIS A 32 -23.59 17.38 -26.92
N GLU A 33 -24.30 16.45 -27.58
CA GLU A 33 -25.69 16.70 -27.95
C GLU A 33 -26.45 15.42 -28.35
N ALA A 34 -27.65 15.30 -27.77
CA ALA A 34 -28.81 14.52 -28.19
C ALA A 34 -28.68 12.98 -28.31
N ALA A 35 -28.94 12.30 -27.19
CA ALA A 35 -29.57 10.98 -27.21
C ALA A 35 -30.71 10.99 -26.19
N ASP A 36 -31.89 10.63 -26.67
CA ASP A 36 -33.18 10.79 -26.01
C ASP A 36 -33.29 9.98 -24.70
N ASP A 37 -34.10 10.49 -23.77
CA ASP A 37 -34.53 9.85 -22.54
C ASP A 37 -35.21 8.50 -22.81
N GLU A 38 -34.45 7.40 -22.82
CA GLU A 38 -34.98 6.05 -22.70
C GLU A 38 -34.86 5.58 -21.24
N ILE A 39 -35.92 5.84 -20.49
CA ILE A 39 -36.11 5.34 -19.12
C ILE A 39 -36.18 3.80 -19.20
N LEU A 40 -35.11 3.13 -18.78
CA LEU A 40 -35.11 1.68 -18.54
C LEU A 40 -36.03 1.37 -17.35
N GLU A 41 -37.28 1.04 -17.63
CA GLU A 41 -38.20 0.40 -16.68
C GLU A 41 -37.57 -0.94 -16.21
N ALA A 42 -37.25 -0.99 -14.91
CA ALA A 42 -36.88 -2.24 -14.26
C ALA A 42 -38.09 -3.21 -14.30
N PRO A 43 -37.89 -4.51 -14.57
CA PRO A 43 -39.00 -5.46 -14.62
C PRO A 43 -39.68 -5.54 -13.24
N GLU A 44 -40.99 -5.31 -13.20
CA GLU A 44 -41.82 -5.51 -12.02
C GLU A 44 -41.66 -6.95 -11.51
N VAL A 45 -41.16 -7.07 -10.28
CA VAL A 45 -41.10 -8.33 -9.55
C VAL A 45 -42.53 -8.64 -9.10
N PRO A 46 -43.16 -9.77 -9.49
CA PRO A 46 -44.50 -10.09 -9.03
C PRO A 46 -44.51 -10.24 -7.52
N ASP A 47 -45.48 -9.57 -6.88
CA ASP A 47 -45.74 -9.63 -5.44
C ASP A 47 -45.66 -11.06 -4.91
N SER A 48 -44.72 -11.29 -3.98
CA SER A 48 -44.56 -12.56 -3.31
C SER A 48 -45.80 -12.84 -2.45
N GLU A 49 -46.57 -13.87 -2.81
CA GLU A 49 -47.66 -14.41 -2.00
C GLU A 49 -47.19 -14.71 -0.56
N PRO A 50 -48.06 -14.53 0.46
CA PRO A 50 -47.71 -14.80 1.84
C PRO A 50 -47.55 -16.32 2.05
N ALA A 51 -46.29 -16.75 2.23
CA ALA A 51 -45.96 -18.15 2.48
C ALA A 51 -46.61 -18.67 3.79
N LEU A 52 -47.49 -19.66 3.64
CA LEU A 52 -47.99 -20.53 4.71
C LEU A 52 -46.84 -21.14 5.55
N PRO A 53 -47.07 -21.48 6.84
CA PRO A 53 -46.02 -22.03 7.69
C PRO A 53 -45.72 -23.49 7.31
N GLY A 54 -44.75 -23.68 6.42
CA GLY A 54 -44.13 -24.97 6.15
C GLY A 54 -43.18 -25.41 7.29
N PRO A 55 -42.91 -26.72 7.45
CA PRO A 55 -42.26 -27.27 8.62
C PRO A 55 -40.83 -26.73 8.75
N ALA A 56 -40.46 -26.38 9.99
CA ALA A 56 -39.18 -25.81 10.36
C ALA A 56 -38.00 -26.46 9.63
N ALA A 57 -37.46 -25.77 8.62
CA ALA A 57 -36.19 -26.12 8.01
C ALA A 57 -35.14 -26.09 9.11
N SER A 58 -34.71 -27.28 9.55
CA SER A 58 -33.67 -27.44 10.55
C SER A 58 -32.41 -26.73 10.05
N ARG A 59 -32.12 -25.53 10.59
CA ARG A 59 -30.85 -24.82 10.38
C ARG A 59 -29.72 -25.77 10.79
N VAL A 60 -29.10 -26.42 9.81
CA VAL A 60 -27.93 -27.28 10.02
C VAL A 60 -26.84 -26.40 10.64
N LYS A 61 -26.59 -26.59 11.93
CA LYS A 61 -25.57 -25.82 12.65
C LYS A 61 -24.23 -26.00 11.94
N PRO A 62 -23.49 -24.93 11.60
CA PRO A 62 -22.24 -25.05 10.87
C PRO A 62 -21.24 -25.87 11.71
N LYS A 63 -20.67 -26.91 11.11
CA LYS A 63 -19.65 -27.74 11.74
C LYS A 63 -18.44 -26.88 12.11
N LYS A 64 -18.22 -26.66 13.40
CA LYS A 64 -17.05 -25.96 13.93
C LYS A 64 -15.88 -26.92 14.10
N LYS A 65 -14.66 -26.51 13.74
CA LYS A 65 -13.42 -27.28 13.91
C LYS A 65 -12.49 -26.59 14.91
N PRO A 66 -11.70 -27.33 15.71
CA PRO A 66 -10.78 -26.73 16.66
C PRO A 66 -9.59 -26.07 15.94
N SER A 67 -9.10 -24.96 16.50
CA SER A 67 -7.77 -24.43 16.18
C SER A 67 -6.69 -25.35 16.75
N ALA A 68 -5.57 -25.49 16.04
CA ALA A 68 -4.45 -26.32 16.44
C ALA A 68 -3.62 -25.70 17.59
N ILE A 69 -3.74 -24.39 17.85
CA ILE A 69 -3.04 -23.71 18.95
C ILE A 69 -3.91 -23.69 20.21
N SER A 70 -5.06 -23.01 20.19
CA SER A 70 -5.91 -22.89 21.40
C SER A 70 -6.90 -24.02 21.63
N GLY A 71 -7.11 -24.93 20.66
CA GLY A 71 -8.16 -25.95 20.74
C GLY A 71 -9.60 -25.40 20.65
N ARG A 72 -9.79 -24.07 20.58
CA ARG A 72 -11.12 -23.43 20.50
C ARG A 72 -11.78 -23.73 19.15
N LYS A 73 -13.10 -23.90 19.14
CA LYS A 73 -13.88 -24.31 17.96
C LYS A 73 -14.34 -23.12 17.14
N PHE A 74 -13.87 -23.02 15.89
CA PHE A 74 -14.18 -21.96 14.93
C PHE A 74 -14.94 -22.48 13.71
N ARG A 75 -15.60 -21.62 12.94
CA ARG A 75 -16.15 -22.03 11.64
C ARG A 75 -15.00 -22.29 10.67
N LYS A 76 -15.22 -23.16 9.69
CA LYS A 76 -14.18 -23.51 8.69
C LYS A 76 -13.60 -22.29 7.95
N ARG A 77 -14.40 -21.24 7.74
CA ARG A 77 -14.00 -19.97 7.08
C ARG A 77 -13.01 -19.12 7.92
N ASP A 78 -13.03 -19.30 9.23
CA ASP A 78 -12.20 -18.54 10.18
C ASP A 78 -10.87 -19.26 10.49
N LEU A 79 -10.63 -20.41 9.85
CA LEU A 79 -9.45 -21.25 10.05
C LEU A 79 -8.54 -21.17 8.82
N VAL A 80 -7.28 -20.81 9.05
CA VAL A 80 -6.22 -20.68 8.03
C VAL A 80 -5.20 -21.79 8.24
N ARG A 81 -4.67 -22.39 7.18
CA ARG A 81 -3.61 -23.40 7.30
C ARG A 81 -2.27 -22.71 7.49
N ILE A 82 -1.45 -23.23 8.40
CA ILE A 82 -0.12 -22.66 8.69
C ILE A 82 0.78 -22.71 7.44
N ASP A 83 0.66 -23.76 6.63
CA ASP A 83 1.48 -23.93 5.41
C ASP A 83 1.16 -22.92 4.31
N ASP A 84 -0.01 -22.27 4.36
CA ASP A 84 -0.42 -21.25 3.39
C ASP A 84 0.09 -19.85 3.79
N LEU A 85 0.73 -19.73 4.97
CA LEU A 85 1.25 -18.47 5.50
C LEU A 85 2.62 -18.12 4.90
N ARG A 86 3.07 -16.90 5.20
CA ARG A 86 4.42 -16.41 4.92
C ARG A 86 5.46 -17.30 5.63
N PRO A 87 6.58 -17.70 4.99
CA PRO A 87 7.54 -18.64 5.56
C PRO A 87 8.00 -18.24 6.97
N SER A 88 8.46 -16.99 7.16
CA SER A 88 8.88 -16.45 8.46
C SER A 88 7.82 -16.59 9.55
N LEU A 89 6.57 -16.28 9.23
CA LEU A 89 5.45 -16.39 10.15
C LEU A 89 5.11 -17.85 10.46
N SER A 90 5.16 -18.73 9.45
CA SER A 90 4.94 -20.16 9.64
C SER A 90 6.04 -20.82 10.48
N ASP A 91 7.29 -20.41 10.29
CA ASP A 91 8.45 -20.89 11.03
C ASP A 91 8.40 -20.40 12.48
N ARG A 92 8.03 -19.14 12.71
CA ARG A 92 7.82 -18.59 14.06
C ARG A 92 6.72 -19.32 14.82
N ILE A 93 5.56 -19.55 14.18
CA ILE A 93 4.45 -20.29 14.81
C ILE A 93 4.89 -21.72 15.15
N ARG A 94 5.68 -22.37 14.28
CA ARG A 94 6.22 -23.72 14.52
C ARG A 94 7.32 -23.74 15.57
N ALA A 95 8.09 -22.66 15.74
CA ALA A 95 9.07 -22.54 16.81
C ALA A 95 8.40 -22.45 18.19
N ASP A 96 7.31 -21.68 18.30
CA ASP A 96 6.52 -21.58 19.54
C ASP A 96 5.72 -22.86 19.83
N HIS A 97 5.33 -23.59 18.78
CA HIS A 97 4.50 -24.80 18.86
C HIS A 97 5.09 -25.95 18.01
N PRO A 98 6.15 -26.62 18.51
CA PRO A 98 6.87 -27.65 17.75
C PRO A 98 6.02 -28.91 17.48
N ASP A 99 4.99 -29.17 18.29
CA ASP A 99 4.13 -30.36 18.19
C ASP A 99 3.07 -30.26 17.08
N LEU A 100 3.05 -29.17 16.31
CA LEU A 100 2.02 -28.94 15.30
C LEU A 100 2.19 -29.86 14.08
N PRO A 101 1.15 -30.64 13.70
CA PRO A 101 1.20 -31.49 12.53
C PRO A 101 1.22 -30.67 11.23
N ARG A 102 1.77 -31.25 10.16
CA ARG A 102 1.72 -30.67 8.80
C ARG A 102 0.24 -30.44 8.40
N GLY A 103 -0.09 -29.25 7.88
CA GLY A 103 -1.47 -28.89 7.56
C GLY A 103 -2.32 -28.40 8.73
N ALA A 104 -1.72 -28.17 9.91
CA ALA A 104 -2.40 -27.58 11.06
C ALA A 104 -3.12 -26.27 10.69
N ARG A 105 -4.29 -26.05 11.29
CA ARG A 105 -5.13 -24.88 11.06
C ARG A 105 -5.25 -24.05 12.32
N ILE A 106 -5.10 -22.74 12.18
CA ILE A 106 -5.21 -21.77 13.27
C ILE A 106 -6.31 -20.77 12.98
N SER A 107 -6.86 -20.14 14.02
CA SER A 107 -7.90 -19.13 13.84
C SER A 107 -7.33 -17.83 13.29
N ARG A 108 -8.16 -17.04 12.59
CA ARG A 108 -7.79 -15.69 12.13
C ARG A 108 -7.35 -14.77 13.28
N GLU A 109 -7.96 -14.91 14.46
CA GLU A 109 -7.63 -14.10 15.64
C GLU A 109 -6.23 -14.43 16.20
N GLU A 110 -5.86 -15.73 16.26
CA GLU A 110 -4.51 -16.14 16.64
C GLU A 110 -3.48 -15.70 15.59
N LEU A 111 -3.82 -15.87 14.31
CA LEU A 111 -2.97 -15.41 13.21
C LEU A 111 -2.74 -13.90 13.25
N ALA A 112 -3.78 -13.11 13.55
CA ALA A 112 -3.67 -11.66 13.69
C ALA A 112 -2.70 -11.27 14.81
N ARG A 113 -2.74 -11.96 15.96
CA ARG A 113 -1.78 -11.75 17.06
C ARG A 113 -0.34 -12.06 16.65
N TYR A 114 -0.12 -13.16 15.95
CA TYR A 114 1.21 -13.51 15.44
C TYR A 114 1.72 -12.52 14.39
N ARG A 115 0.86 -12.06 13.48
CA ARG A 115 1.19 -11.01 12.51
C ARG A 115 1.59 -9.72 13.21
N MET A 116 0.79 -9.28 14.19
CA MET A 116 1.05 -8.06 14.94
C MET A 116 2.42 -8.12 15.64
N ARG A 117 2.73 -9.20 16.37
CA ARG A 117 4.05 -9.36 17.01
C ARG A 117 5.20 -9.37 16.00
N TYR A 118 5.06 -10.11 14.90
CA TYR A 118 6.11 -10.18 13.89
C TYR A 118 6.37 -8.80 13.26
N MET A 119 5.32 -8.04 12.98
CA MET A 119 5.45 -6.69 12.45
C MET A 119 6.02 -5.72 13.48
N GLU A 120 5.63 -5.86 14.75
CA GLU A 120 6.18 -5.05 15.84
C GLU A 120 7.70 -5.27 15.99
N GLU A 121 8.14 -6.52 16.01
CA GLU A 121 9.57 -6.87 16.04
C GLU A 121 10.33 -6.30 14.84
N LEU A 122 9.74 -6.37 13.65
CA LEU A 122 10.37 -5.90 12.41
C LEU A 122 10.53 -4.38 12.39
N LEU A 123 9.50 -3.64 12.76
CA LEU A 123 9.55 -2.17 12.82
C LEU A 123 10.48 -1.68 13.92
N GLN A 124 10.54 -2.39 15.05
CA GLN A 124 11.47 -2.08 16.13
C GLN A 124 12.94 -2.27 15.71
N GLN A 125 13.23 -3.22 14.83
CA GLN A 125 14.58 -3.42 14.29
C GLN A 125 15.02 -2.30 13.35
N GLU A 126 14.12 -1.69 12.58
CA GLU A 126 14.48 -0.64 11.60
C GLU A 126 14.38 0.79 12.15
N HIS A 127 13.34 1.11 12.92
CA HIS A 127 13.07 2.47 13.37
C HIS A 127 13.46 2.75 14.82
N GLY A 128 13.85 1.72 15.59
CA GLY A 128 14.28 1.84 16.98
C GLY A 128 13.13 2.09 17.96
N GLU A 129 12.41 3.20 17.81
CA GLU A 129 11.22 3.53 18.62
C GLU A 129 9.92 3.28 17.85
N PHE A 130 8.94 2.71 18.55
CA PHE A 130 7.61 2.42 18.01
C PHE A 130 6.74 3.67 18.08
N SER A 131 6.38 4.26 16.93
CA SER A 131 5.44 5.38 16.89
C SER A 131 4.00 4.88 17.11
N GLU A 132 3.14 5.73 17.66
CA GLU A 132 1.69 5.49 17.72
C GLU A 132 1.11 5.24 16.31
N LEU A 133 1.73 5.85 15.30
CA LEU A 133 1.40 5.66 13.89
C LEU A 133 1.64 4.21 13.45
N ASP A 134 2.81 3.67 13.76
CA ASP A 134 3.24 2.31 13.43
C ASP A 134 2.24 1.29 13.99
N ARG A 135 1.83 1.49 15.24
CA ARG A 135 0.85 0.63 15.92
C ARG A 135 -0.49 0.61 15.21
N GLN A 136 -1.00 1.76 14.76
CA GLN A 136 -2.24 1.84 14.00
C GLN A 136 -2.12 1.14 12.64
N VAL A 137 -0.97 1.25 11.98
CA VAL A 137 -0.73 0.56 10.70
C VAL A 137 -0.71 -0.95 10.91
N VAL A 138 0.06 -1.44 11.90
CA VAL A 138 0.15 -2.86 12.26
C VAL A 138 -1.23 -3.41 12.62
N GLU A 139 -2.03 -2.69 13.40
CA GLU A 139 -3.38 -3.09 13.76
C GLU A 139 -4.29 -3.21 12.53
N SER A 140 -4.24 -2.24 11.61
CA SER A 140 -5.04 -2.26 10.38
C SER A 140 -4.65 -3.40 9.43
N ILE A 141 -3.35 -3.70 9.31
CA ILE A 141 -2.85 -4.82 8.51
C ILE A 141 -3.21 -6.16 9.16
N ALA A 142 -3.13 -6.26 10.49
CA ALA A 142 -3.49 -7.47 11.22
C ALA A 142 -4.98 -7.82 11.08
N ARG A 143 -5.87 -6.82 11.04
CA ARG A 143 -7.32 -7.01 10.85
C ARG A 143 -7.72 -7.40 9.43
N GLN A 144 -6.82 -7.24 8.46
CA GLN A 144 -7.08 -7.59 7.05
C GLN A 144 -8.31 -6.86 6.50
N ASP A 145 -8.52 -5.62 6.93
CA ASP A 145 -9.50 -4.74 6.32
C ASP A 145 -9.01 -4.39 4.91
N THR A 146 -9.92 -4.46 3.94
CA THR A 146 -9.67 -3.97 2.58
C THR A 146 -9.45 -2.46 2.69
N ILE A 147 -8.18 -2.06 2.70
CA ILE A 147 -7.70 -0.68 2.91
C ILE A 147 -8.25 0.32 1.86
N SER A 148 -8.96 -0.12 0.82
CA SER A 148 -9.15 0.71 -0.37
C SER A 148 -10.28 1.73 -0.36
N GLU A 149 -11.15 1.88 0.65
CA GLU A 149 -12.40 2.62 0.35
C GLU A 149 -12.97 3.62 1.36
N ASN A 150 -12.46 3.82 2.57
CA ASN A 150 -13.29 4.54 3.57
C ASN A 150 -12.61 5.62 4.42
N SER A 151 -11.49 6.19 4.00
CA SER A 151 -10.94 7.37 4.73
C SER A 151 -11.42 8.70 4.15
N GLU A 152 -11.61 8.79 2.83
CA GLU A 152 -12.02 10.02 2.16
C GLU A 152 -13.54 10.22 2.24
N GLU A 153 -14.34 9.14 2.12
CA GLU A 153 -15.81 9.17 2.15
C GLU A 153 -16.37 9.55 3.53
N GLU A 154 -15.78 9.05 4.63
CA GLU A 154 -16.19 9.39 6.01
C GLU A 154 -15.98 10.89 6.34
N PHE A 155 -15.10 11.59 5.61
CA PHE A 155 -14.81 13.01 5.85
C PHE A 155 -15.71 13.95 5.03
N GLU A 156 -16.30 13.46 3.94
CA GLU A 156 -17.23 14.24 3.11
C GLU A 156 -18.64 14.32 3.73
N GLU A 157 -19.03 13.33 4.53
CA GLU A 157 -20.42 13.14 5.01
C GLU A 157 -20.88 14.17 6.06
N HIS A 158 -19.98 14.99 6.62
CA HIS A 158 -20.29 15.98 7.68
C HIS A 158 -19.75 17.40 7.41
N ARG A 159 -19.95 17.95 6.21
CA ARG A 159 -19.62 19.37 5.96
C ARG A 159 -20.73 20.31 6.42
N SER A 160 -20.41 21.25 7.31
CA SER A 160 -21.32 22.34 7.65
C SER A 160 -21.43 23.34 6.49
N PHE A 161 -22.57 24.02 6.37
CA PHE A 161 -22.75 25.11 5.41
C PHE A 161 -21.67 26.19 5.56
N ALA A 162 -21.28 26.50 6.80
CA ALA A 162 -20.23 27.47 7.10
C ALA A 162 -18.85 27.03 6.56
N ASP A 163 -18.55 25.73 6.60
CA ASP A 163 -17.28 25.19 6.08
C ASP A 163 -17.21 25.33 4.57
N ARG A 164 -18.34 25.09 3.87
CA ARG A 164 -18.42 25.22 2.41
C ARG A 164 -18.30 26.68 1.96
N VAL A 165 -18.90 27.60 2.69
CA VAL A 165 -18.78 29.05 2.41
C VAL A 165 -17.36 29.54 2.69
N SER A 166 -16.73 29.10 3.79
CA SER A 166 -15.35 29.47 4.11
C SER A 166 -14.36 29.04 3.03
N ASP A 167 -14.62 27.91 2.35
CA ASP A 167 -13.73 27.37 1.31
C ASP A 167 -13.80 28.12 0.03
N ASN A 168 -15.01 28.32 -0.44
CA ASN A 168 -15.24 29.12 -1.63
C ASN A 168 -14.70 30.55 -1.41
N MET A 169 -14.84 31.10 -0.19
CA MET A 169 -14.29 32.42 0.14
C MET A 169 -12.76 32.44 0.19
N ALA A 170 -12.12 31.40 0.72
CA ALA A 170 -10.66 31.29 0.76
C ALA A 170 -10.05 31.08 -0.64
N GLU A 171 -10.69 30.26 -1.47
CA GLU A 171 -10.29 30.01 -2.85
C GLU A 171 -10.48 31.26 -3.72
N PHE A 172 -11.62 31.95 -3.59
CA PHE A 172 -11.89 33.20 -4.30
C PHE A 172 -10.97 34.35 -3.82
N GLY A 173 -10.78 34.48 -2.51
CA GLY A 173 -9.93 35.51 -1.90
C GLY A 173 -8.43 35.33 -2.17
N GLY A 174 -7.99 34.12 -2.51
CA GLY A 174 -6.61 33.81 -2.90
C GLY A 174 -6.29 34.04 -4.38
N SER A 175 -7.29 34.38 -5.21
CA SER A 175 -7.10 34.57 -6.65
C SER A 175 -6.39 35.88 -6.98
N TRP A 176 -5.41 35.82 -7.88
CA TRP A 176 -4.75 37.00 -8.45
C TRP A 176 -5.73 37.97 -9.12
N TRP A 177 -6.79 37.44 -9.73
CA TRP A 177 -7.79 38.25 -10.42
C TRP A 177 -8.70 39.01 -9.44
N PHE A 178 -9.02 38.40 -8.29
CA PHE A 178 -9.76 39.06 -7.22
C PHE A 178 -8.99 40.28 -6.70
N LEU A 179 -7.69 40.13 -6.42
CA LEU A 179 -6.84 41.21 -5.92
C LEU A 179 -6.78 42.40 -6.88
N ILE A 180 -6.65 42.15 -8.18
CA ILE A 180 -6.64 43.19 -9.22
C ILE A 180 -8.01 43.89 -9.30
N SER A 181 -9.11 43.13 -9.33
CA SER A 181 -10.46 43.70 -9.38
C SER A 181 -10.78 44.55 -8.14
N PHE A 182 -10.36 44.10 -6.95
CA PHE A 182 -10.53 44.81 -5.70
C PHE A 182 -9.76 46.13 -5.69
N ALA A 183 -8.49 46.10 -6.14
CA ALA A 183 -7.69 47.31 -6.30
C ALA A 183 -8.31 48.30 -7.30
N ALA A 184 -8.86 47.81 -8.41
CA ALA A 184 -9.54 48.65 -9.40
C ALA A 184 -10.78 49.34 -8.80
N VAL A 185 -11.61 48.62 -8.04
CA VAL A 185 -12.77 49.18 -7.34
C VAL A 185 -12.35 50.27 -6.36
N LEU A 186 -11.28 50.06 -5.58
CA LEU A 186 -10.74 51.07 -4.67
C LEU A 186 -10.29 52.33 -5.40
N LEU A 187 -9.57 52.18 -6.53
CA LEU A 187 -9.14 53.31 -7.35
C LEU A 187 -10.32 54.07 -7.95
N ILE A 188 -11.36 53.36 -8.41
CA ILE A 188 -12.60 53.98 -8.92
C ILE A 188 -13.30 54.77 -7.81
N TRP A 189 -13.45 54.19 -6.61
CA TRP A 189 -14.06 54.86 -5.46
C TRP A 189 -13.33 56.15 -5.09
N ILE A 190 -11.99 56.08 -5.00
CA ILE A 190 -11.15 57.24 -4.72
C ILE A 190 -11.29 58.28 -5.84
N GLY A 191 -11.28 57.84 -7.11
CA GLY A 191 -11.40 58.71 -8.27
C GLY A 191 -12.72 59.49 -8.32
N ILE A 192 -13.85 58.82 -8.06
CA ILE A 192 -15.18 59.44 -8.01
C ILE A 192 -15.22 60.51 -6.91
N ASN A 193 -14.81 60.16 -5.69
CA ASN A 193 -14.86 61.09 -4.54
C ASN A 193 -13.86 62.25 -4.67
N LEU A 194 -12.72 62.04 -5.34
CA LEU A 194 -11.76 63.10 -5.59
C LEU A 194 -12.27 64.08 -6.67
N PHE A 195 -12.96 63.58 -7.71
CA PHE A 195 -13.51 64.40 -8.79
C PHE A 195 -14.67 65.29 -8.32
N GLU A 196 -15.50 64.79 -7.41
CA GLU A 196 -16.66 65.53 -6.87
C GLU A 196 -16.27 66.61 -5.85
N GLY A 197 -15.04 66.56 -5.32
CA GLY A 197 -14.42 67.61 -4.51
C GLY A 197 -15.03 67.80 -3.11
N MET A 198 -14.52 68.78 -2.35
CA MET A 198 -14.89 68.97 -0.92
C MET A 198 -16.35 69.38 -0.66
N ALA A 199 -17.09 69.84 -1.68
CA ALA A 199 -18.44 70.38 -1.51
C ALA A 199 -19.58 69.39 -1.85
N GLY A 200 -19.26 68.30 -2.56
CA GLY A 200 -20.25 67.29 -3.00
C GLY A 200 -19.82 65.84 -2.79
N ALA A 201 -18.59 65.57 -2.38
CA ALA A 201 -18.10 64.21 -2.21
C ALA A 201 -18.85 63.44 -1.11
N PHE A 202 -19.22 62.21 -1.44
CA PHE A 202 -19.87 61.26 -0.53
C PHE A 202 -18.93 60.78 0.60
N ASP A 203 -17.64 60.60 0.29
CA ASP A 203 -16.58 60.21 1.22
C ASP A 203 -15.33 61.09 0.98
N PRO A 204 -15.27 62.31 1.53
CA PRO A 204 -14.14 63.22 1.36
C PRO A 204 -12.85 62.66 1.99
N TYR A 205 -11.69 63.04 1.44
CA TYR A 205 -10.40 62.74 2.05
C TYR A 205 -10.39 63.17 3.53
N PRO A 206 -10.11 62.26 4.50
CA PRO A 206 -9.31 61.03 4.40
C PRO A 206 -10.05 59.69 4.20
N PHE A 207 -11.26 59.66 3.60
CA PHE A 207 -12.02 58.45 3.25
C PHE A 207 -12.44 57.58 4.44
N ILE A 208 -13.23 58.12 5.37
CA ILE A 208 -13.62 57.43 6.61
C ILE A 208 -14.53 56.23 6.36
N LEU A 209 -15.44 56.32 5.39
CA LEU A 209 -16.37 55.24 5.08
C LEU A 209 -15.64 54.07 4.43
N LEU A 210 -14.74 54.37 3.49
CA LEU A 210 -13.88 53.35 2.88
C LEU A 210 -13.02 52.64 3.92
N ASN A 211 -12.40 53.41 4.82
CA ASN A 211 -11.55 52.83 5.87
C ASN A 211 -12.34 51.95 6.85
N LEU A 212 -13.57 52.36 7.21
CA LEU A 212 -14.46 51.56 8.04
C LEU A 212 -14.82 50.24 7.34
N MET A 213 -15.19 50.30 6.06
CA MET A 213 -15.56 49.12 5.27
C MET A 213 -14.37 48.15 5.12
N LEU A 214 -13.18 48.65 4.80
CA LEU A 214 -11.96 47.85 4.71
C LEU A 214 -11.63 47.18 6.05
N SER A 215 -11.77 47.91 7.16
CA SER A 215 -11.54 47.36 8.50
C SER A 215 -12.53 46.24 8.84
N CYS A 216 -13.82 46.40 8.51
CA CYS A 216 -14.82 45.36 8.71
C CYS A 216 -14.54 44.11 7.87
N ILE A 217 -14.15 44.28 6.60
CA ILE A 217 -13.79 43.16 5.71
C ILE A 217 -12.57 42.41 6.26
N ALA A 218 -11.50 43.14 6.60
CA ALA A 218 -10.28 42.55 7.13
C ALA A 218 -10.51 41.79 8.45
N ALA A 219 -11.36 42.32 9.33
CA ALA A 219 -11.71 41.68 10.61
C ALA A 219 -12.38 40.32 10.43
N ILE A 220 -13.23 40.15 9.41
CA ILE A 220 -13.88 38.88 9.08
C ILE A 220 -12.93 37.95 8.30
N GLN A 221 -12.05 38.52 7.48
CA GLN A 221 -11.16 37.77 6.62
C GLN A 221 -10.15 36.92 7.40
N ALA A 222 -9.54 37.43 8.47
CA ALA A 222 -8.51 36.70 9.21
C ALA A 222 -9.03 35.39 9.86
N PRO A 223 -10.18 35.36 10.56
CA PRO A 223 -10.78 34.12 11.05
C PRO A 223 -11.18 33.15 9.94
N VAL A 224 -11.71 33.63 8.81
CA VAL A 224 -12.09 32.78 7.67
C VAL A 224 -10.85 32.10 7.07
N ILE A 225 -9.77 32.85 6.86
CA ILE A 225 -8.48 32.29 6.41
C ILE A 225 -7.95 31.27 7.44
N MET A 226 -8.02 31.58 8.73
CA MET A 226 -7.52 30.67 9.78
C MET A 226 -8.35 29.38 9.85
N MET A 227 -9.67 29.46 9.65
CA MET A 227 -10.57 28.29 9.60
C MET A 227 -10.28 27.43 8.37
N SER A 228 -10.10 28.04 7.18
CA SER A 228 -9.75 27.30 5.97
C SER A 228 -8.37 26.66 6.06
N GLN A 229 -7.38 27.37 6.62
CA GLN A 229 -6.03 26.84 6.88
C GLN A 229 -6.06 25.65 7.82
N LYS A 230 -6.71 25.76 8.99
CA LYS A 230 -6.81 24.66 9.96
C LYS A 230 -7.43 23.41 9.34
N ARG A 231 -8.40 23.58 8.43
CA ARG A 231 -9.02 22.43 7.76
C ARG A 231 -8.12 21.87 6.65
N GLN A 232 -7.42 22.71 5.90
CA GLN A 232 -6.46 22.25 4.91
C GLN A 232 -5.32 21.47 5.57
N GLU A 233 -4.78 21.96 6.69
CA GLU A 233 -3.78 21.24 7.50
C GLU A 233 -4.29 19.89 8.00
N ALA A 234 -5.57 19.81 8.40
CA ALA A 234 -6.18 18.55 8.81
C ALA A 234 -6.28 17.54 7.65
N LYS A 235 -6.66 18.00 6.45
CA LYS A 235 -6.66 17.18 5.23
C LYS A 235 -5.25 16.73 4.85
N ASP A 236 -4.28 17.64 4.86
CA ASP A 236 -2.88 17.34 4.52
C ASP A 236 -2.26 16.35 5.52
N ARG A 237 -2.61 16.46 6.80
CA ARG A 237 -2.23 15.50 7.84
C ARG A 237 -2.85 14.12 7.60
N LEU A 238 -4.12 14.05 7.19
CA LEU A 238 -4.77 12.78 6.88
C LEU A 238 -4.18 12.14 5.61
N ARG A 239 -3.93 12.94 4.57
CA ARG A 239 -3.28 12.48 3.34
C ARG A 239 -1.88 11.92 3.64
N SER A 240 -1.05 12.64 4.39
CA SER A 240 0.29 12.17 4.76
C SER A 240 0.26 10.89 5.61
N PHE A 241 -0.73 10.74 6.49
CA PHE A 241 -0.98 9.50 7.24
C PHE A 241 -1.36 8.33 6.31
N ASN A 242 -2.20 8.57 5.31
CA ASN A 242 -2.58 7.55 4.34
C ASN A 242 -1.38 7.13 3.48
N ASP A 243 -0.63 8.09 2.96
CA ASP A 243 0.59 7.84 2.17
C ASP A 243 1.60 7.01 2.97
N TYR A 244 1.81 7.36 4.24
CA TYR A 244 2.67 6.58 5.14
C TYR A 244 2.19 5.12 5.28
N ARG A 245 0.89 4.91 5.48
CA ARG A 245 0.29 3.57 5.59
C ARG A 245 0.46 2.74 4.32
N VAL A 246 0.24 3.35 3.15
CA VAL A 246 0.40 2.70 1.85
C VAL A 246 1.85 2.31 1.63
N ASN A 247 2.79 3.22 1.91
CA ASN A 247 4.22 2.96 1.76
C ASN A 247 4.68 1.80 2.66
N LEU A 248 4.30 1.83 3.94
CA LEU A 248 4.68 0.78 4.88
C LEU A 248 4.13 -0.59 4.45
N LYS A 249 2.87 -0.62 4.00
CA LYS A 249 2.25 -1.84 3.47
C LYS A 249 3.01 -2.36 2.24
N ALA A 250 3.37 -1.48 1.31
CA ALA A 250 4.12 -1.86 0.11
C ALA A 250 5.48 -2.46 0.48
N GLU A 251 6.20 -1.85 1.42
CA GLU A 251 7.48 -2.36 1.91
C GLU A 251 7.36 -3.77 2.51
N LEU A 252 6.32 -4.01 3.30
CA LEU A 252 6.04 -5.33 3.88
C LEU A 252 5.65 -6.35 2.82
N GLU A 253 4.90 -5.97 1.80
CA GLU A 253 4.57 -6.85 0.69
C GLU A 253 5.83 -7.19 -0.13
N VAL A 254 6.73 -6.23 -0.36
CA VAL A 254 8.02 -6.48 -1.02
C VAL A 254 8.88 -7.44 -0.20
N ARG A 255 8.96 -7.26 1.13
CA ARG A 255 9.68 -8.19 2.02
C ARG A 255 9.06 -9.60 1.97
N HIS A 256 7.76 -9.73 1.67
CA HIS A 256 7.04 -11.01 1.60
C HIS A 256 7.42 -11.77 0.36
N LEU A 257 7.50 -11.04 -0.73
CA LEU A 257 7.95 -11.57 -2.00
C LEU A 257 9.42 -11.99 -1.89
N HIS A 258 10.28 -11.21 -1.23
CA HIS A 258 11.67 -11.59 -0.98
C HIS A 258 11.80 -12.89 -0.19
N GLU A 259 11.12 -13.02 0.96
CA GLU A 259 11.21 -14.26 1.75
C GLU A 259 10.72 -15.50 0.99
N LYS A 260 9.66 -15.35 0.19
CA LYS A 260 9.18 -16.44 -0.68
C LYS A 260 10.18 -16.78 -1.77
N LEU A 261 10.82 -15.76 -2.35
CA LEU A 261 11.84 -15.94 -3.37
C LEU A 261 13.04 -16.70 -2.78
N ASP A 262 13.55 -16.28 -1.63
CA ASP A 262 14.64 -16.95 -0.93
C ASP A 262 14.29 -18.40 -0.60
N TYR A 263 13.09 -18.64 -0.06
CA TYR A 263 12.60 -20.00 0.20
C TYR A 263 12.60 -20.88 -1.07
N LEU A 264 12.11 -20.34 -2.19
CA LEU A 264 12.08 -21.06 -3.46
C LEU A 264 13.50 -21.32 -3.96
N ILE A 265 14.38 -20.32 -3.92
CA ILE A 265 15.78 -20.42 -4.34
C ILE A 265 16.48 -21.50 -3.52
N SER A 266 16.44 -21.46 -2.18
CA SER A 266 17.05 -22.47 -1.32
C SER A 266 16.55 -23.89 -1.65
N ARG A 267 15.25 -24.03 -1.95
CA ARG A 267 14.68 -25.33 -2.36
C ARG A 267 15.20 -25.80 -3.72
N GLN A 268 15.43 -24.90 -4.66
CA GLN A 268 16.05 -25.26 -5.95
C GLN A 268 17.51 -25.66 -5.77
N TRP A 269 18.28 -24.94 -4.94
CA TRP A 269 19.67 -25.31 -4.61
C TRP A 269 19.76 -26.69 -3.98
N GLN A 270 18.88 -27.01 -3.03
CA GLN A 270 18.82 -28.33 -2.39
C GLN A 270 18.59 -29.44 -3.42
N ARG A 271 17.63 -29.25 -4.34
CA ARG A 271 17.35 -30.22 -5.41
C ARG A 271 18.51 -30.38 -6.38
N LEU A 272 19.20 -29.29 -6.71
CA LEU A 272 20.37 -29.33 -7.58
C LEU A 272 21.51 -30.11 -6.92
N ALA A 273 21.76 -29.88 -5.63
CA ALA A 273 22.75 -30.61 -4.85
C ALA A 273 22.42 -32.12 -4.76
N GLU A 274 21.16 -32.48 -4.52
CA GLU A 274 20.69 -33.87 -4.53
C GLU A 274 20.94 -34.55 -5.89
N MET A 275 20.63 -33.86 -7.00
CA MET A 275 20.91 -34.39 -8.34
C MET A 275 22.41 -34.56 -8.61
N GLN A 276 23.26 -33.61 -8.17
CA GLN A 276 24.71 -33.73 -8.30
C GLN A 276 25.27 -34.87 -7.47
N GLN A 277 24.76 -35.09 -6.25
CA GLN A 277 25.14 -36.24 -5.42
C GLN A 277 24.77 -37.56 -6.09
N MET A 278 23.56 -37.69 -6.63
CA MET A 278 23.15 -38.90 -7.37
C MET A 278 24.06 -39.16 -8.59
N GLN A 279 24.48 -38.11 -9.30
CA GLN A 279 25.41 -38.24 -10.43
C GLN A 279 26.81 -38.69 -9.98
N LEU A 280 27.33 -38.13 -8.88
CA LEU A 280 28.61 -38.55 -8.30
C LEU A 280 28.56 -40.01 -7.83
N ASP A 281 27.51 -40.39 -7.11
CA ASP A 281 27.34 -41.76 -6.61
C ASP A 281 27.26 -42.77 -7.76
N ALA A 282 26.51 -42.46 -8.83
CA ALA A 282 26.46 -43.29 -10.03
C ALA A 282 27.84 -43.44 -10.71
N MET A 283 28.63 -42.37 -10.76
CA MET A 283 30.01 -42.40 -11.29
C MET A 283 30.95 -43.25 -10.40
N HIS A 284 30.81 -43.15 -9.08
CA HIS A 284 31.55 -43.97 -8.12
C HIS A 284 31.20 -45.46 -8.25
N GLU A 285 29.93 -45.79 -8.44
CA GLU A 285 29.49 -47.17 -8.65
C GLU A 285 30.04 -47.77 -9.95
N LEU A 286 30.01 -47.01 -11.06
CA LEU A 286 30.56 -47.45 -12.35
C LEU A 286 32.09 -47.64 -12.30
N THR A 287 32.80 -46.75 -11.61
CA THR A 287 34.26 -46.88 -11.45
C THR A 287 34.64 -48.02 -10.49
N GLY A 288 33.87 -48.22 -9.41
CA GLY A 288 33.99 -49.36 -8.50
C GLY A 288 33.75 -50.70 -9.20
N ALA A 289 32.66 -50.82 -9.96
CA ALA A 289 32.34 -52.01 -10.74
C ALA A 289 33.42 -52.36 -11.78
N LYS A 290 34.02 -51.35 -12.43
CA LYS A 290 35.17 -51.54 -13.34
C LYS A 290 36.42 -52.05 -12.61
N LYS A 291 36.73 -51.54 -11.40
CA LYS A 291 37.85 -52.03 -10.58
C LYS A 291 37.65 -53.49 -10.16
N VAL A 292 36.47 -53.85 -9.68
CA VAL A 292 36.13 -55.22 -9.26
C VAL A 292 36.26 -56.19 -10.44
N LYS A 293 35.71 -55.85 -11.61
CA LYS A 293 35.85 -56.66 -12.84
C LYS A 293 37.30 -56.84 -13.30
N ARG A 294 38.13 -55.79 -13.17
CA ARG A 294 39.58 -55.87 -13.47
C ARG A 294 40.32 -56.76 -12.49
N ALA A 295 40.04 -56.65 -11.19
CA ALA A 295 40.65 -57.48 -10.16
C ALA A 295 40.30 -58.97 -10.34
N THR A 296 39.02 -59.30 -10.55
CA THR A 296 38.59 -60.68 -10.82
C THR A 296 39.24 -61.24 -12.09
N ARG A 297 39.36 -60.44 -13.17
CA ARG A 297 40.04 -60.87 -14.40
C ARG A 297 41.54 -61.08 -14.20
N GLY A 298 42.19 -60.26 -13.37
CA GLY A 298 43.60 -60.41 -13.00
C GLY A 298 43.87 -61.67 -12.18
N VAL A 299 43.00 -61.98 -11.21
CA VAL A 299 43.08 -63.21 -10.41
C VAL A 299 42.88 -64.45 -11.29
N ARG A 300 41.83 -64.47 -12.13
CA ARG A 300 41.57 -65.58 -13.06
C ARG A 300 42.76 -65.85 -14.00
N ARG A 301 43.43 -64.79 -14.48
CA ARG A 301 44.61 -64.89 -15.35
C ARG A 301 45.85 -65.39 -14.60
N ARG A 302 46.02 -65.08 -13.32
CA ARG A 302 47.12 -65.62 -12.49
C ARG A 302 46.91 -67.11 -12.20
N VAL A 303 45.70 -67.51 -11.82
CA VAL A 303 45.36 -68.92 -11.56
C VAL A 303 45.56 -69.78 -12.81
N ALA A 304 45.06 -69.32 -13.97
CA ALA A 304 45.27 -70.03 -15.24
C ALA A 304 46.76 -70.12 -15.66
N ARG A 305 47.62 -69.21 -15.18
CA ARG A 305 49.06 -69.22 -15.48
C ARG A 305 49.84 -70.12 -14.53
N SER A 306 49.39 -70.32 -13.29
CA SER A 306 50.01 -71.28 -12.37
C SER A 306 49.64 -72.71 -12.71
N GLU A 307 48.42 -72.97 -13.19
CA GLU A 307 47.99 -74.30 -13.64
C GLU A 307 48.67 -74.77 -14.93
N ALA A 308 49.17 -73.86 -15.76
CA ALA A 308 49.90 -74.20 -16.98
C ALA A 308 51.43 -74.38 -16.77
N ALA A 309 51.92 -74.16 -15.54
CA ALA A 309 53.35 -74.17 -15.21
C ALA A 309 53.74 -75.24 -14.17
N GLY A 310 52.80 -76.09 -13.75
CA GLY A 310 53.03 -77.30 -12.96
C GLY A 310 52.66 -78.53 -13.76
#